data_AF-A0A6V7JQ41-F1
#
_entry.id   AF-A0A6V7JQ41-F1
#
_cell.length_a   1.000
_cell.length_b   1.000
_cell.length_c   1.000
_cell.angle_alpha   90.00
_cell.angle_beta   90.00
_cell.angle_gamma   90.00
#
_symmetry.space_group_name_H-M   'P 1'
#
loop_
_entity.id
_entity.type
_entity.pdbx_description
1 polymer ?
#
loop_
_entity_poly.entity_id
_entity_poly.type
_entity_poly.pdbx_seq_one_letter_code
_entity_poly.pdbx_strand_id
1 'polypeptide(L)' 'MYSNEDENQVQLFNDNFLELAPITLFLDHSCPPEKHNEVSKMIRKYYLGDEPIDESTRFKVID' A
#
# COMPACT_ATOMS: atom_id res chain seq x y z
N MET A 1 -22.00 -0.72 3.13
CA MET A 1 -21.98 -1.16 1.72
C MET A 1 -20.91 -0.35 1.04
N TYR A 2 -19.75 -0.97 0.79
CA TYR A 2 -18.73 -0.34 -0.04
C TYR A 2 -19.23 -0.35 -1.49
N SER A 3 -18.93 0.70 -2.23
CA SER A 3 -19.30 0.79 -3.63
C SER A 3 -18.36 -0.08 -4.45
N ASN A 4 -18.79 -0.58 -5.62
CA ASN A 4 -17.92 -1.32 -6.54
C ASN A 4 -16.69 -0.49 -6.96
N GLU A 5 -16.74 0.84 -6.82
CA GLU A 5 -15.62 1.74 -7.11
C GLU A 5 -14.50 1.62 -6.07
N ASP A 6 -14.83 1.38 -4.81
CA ASP A 6 -13.85 1.21 -3.72
C ASP A 6 -13.05 -0.09 -3.90
N GLU A 7 -13.74 -1.19 -4.23
CA GLU A 7 -13.09 -2.48 -4.50
C GLU A 7 -12.10 -2.39 -5.67
N ASN A 8 -12.48 -1.67 -6.74
CA ASN A 8 -11.61 -1.43 -7.89
C ASN A 8 -10.37 -0.60 -7.53
N GLN A 9 -10.50 0.38 -6.63
CA GLN A 9 -9.37 1.20 -6.17
C GLN A 9 -8.43 0.41 -5.27
N VAL A 10 -8.96 -0.41 -4.37
CA VAL A 10 -8.17 -1.28 -3.49
C VAL A 10 -7.37 -2.28 -4.32
N GLN A 11 -7.99 -2.89 -5.34
CA GLN A 11 -7.31 -3.81 -6.24
C GLN A 11 -6.23 -3.11 -7.08
N LEU A 12 -6.53 -1.92 -7.61
CA LEU A 12 -5.54 -1.10 -8.32
C LEU A 12 -4.32 -0.79 -7.43
N PHE A 13 -4.55 -0.46 -6.16
CA PHE A 13 -3.49 -0.20 -5.20
C PHE A 13 -2.69 -1.46 -4.84
N ASN A 14 -3.36 -2.60 -4.67
CA ASN A 14 -2.68 -3.89 -4.44
C ASN A 14 -1.69 -4.23 -5.58
N ASP A 15 -2.16 -4.07 -6.82
CA ASP A 15 -1.45 -4.49 -8.02
C ASP A 15 -0.30 -3.53 -8.38
N ASN A 16 -0.48 -2.23 -8.11
CA ASN A 16 0.49 -1.18 -8.43
C ASN A 16 1.16 -0.59 -7.18
N PHE A 17 1.23 -1.36 -6.10
CA PHE A 17 1.64 -0.86 -4.79
C PHE A 17 2.99 -0.12 -4.80
N LEU A 18 4.00 -0.62 -5.53
CA LEU A 18 5.33 0.02 -5.55
C LEU A 18 5.35 1.36 -6.28
N GLU A 19 4.42 1.59 -7.20
CA GLU A 19 4.28 2.86 -7.91
C GLU A 19 3.45 3.85 -7.09
N LEU A 20 2.37 3.37 -6.46
CA LEU A 20 1.41 4.24 -5.78
C LEU A 20 1.79 4.53 -4.33
N ALA A 21 2.36 3.58 -3.59
CA ALA A 21 2.67 3.75 -2.18
C ALA A 21 3.61 4.94 -1.89
N PRO A 22 4.67 5.21 -2.67
CA PRO A 22 5.50 6.40 -2.43
C PRO A 22 4.72 7.71 -2.47
N ILE A 23 3.74 7.81 -3.38
CA ILE A 23 2.88 8.99 -3.56
C ILE A 23 1.87 9.05 -2.42
N THR A 24 1.13 7.96 -2.19
CA THR A 24 0.06 7.88 -1.17
C THR A 24 0.58 8.05 0.25
N LEU A 25 1.81 7.60 0.52
CA LEU A 25 2.46 7.70 1.83
C LEU A 25 3.40 8.89 1.94
N PHE A 26 3.42 9.78 0.93
CA PHE A 26 4.21 11.01 0.94
C PHE A 26 5.72 10.77 1.21
N LEU A 27 6.28 9.69 0.65
CA LEU A 27 7.67 9.32 0.87
C LEU A 27 8.67 10.32 0.29
N ASP A 28 8.26 11.13 -0.69
CA ASP A 28 9.03 12.25 -1.24
C ASP A 28 9.54 13.24 -0.18
N HIS A 29 8.80 13.38 0.93
CA HIS A 29 9.18 14.27 2.02
C HIS A 29 10.05 13.61 3.10
N SER A 30 10.21 12.28 3.03
CA SER A 30 10.82 11.49 4.09
C SER A 30 12.09 10.76 3.64
N CYS A 31 12.21 10.43 2.35
CA CYS A 31 13.37 9.72 1.82
C CYS A 31 13.65 10.01 0.33
N PRO A 32 14.90 9.83 -0.13
CA PRO A 32 15.27 10.03 -1.53
C PRO A 32 14.51 9.09 -2.50
N PRO A 33 14.26 9.51 -3.76
CA PRO A 33 13.54 8.70 -4.77
C PRO A 33 14.10 7.29 -4.98
N GLU A 34 15.43 7.13 -4.94
CA GLU A 34 16.09 5.83 -5.08
C GLU A 34 15.75 4.85 -3.95
N LYS A 35 15.22 5.34 -2.83
CA LYS A 35 14.80 4.53 -1.67
C LYS A 35 13.31 4.21 -1.65
N HIS A 36 12.49 4.86 -2.46
CA HIS A 36 11.03 4.67 -2.44
C HIS A 36 10.62 3.21 -2.57
N ASN A 37 11.14 2.50 -3.57
CA ASN A 37 10.83 1.08 -3.78
C ASN A 37 11.26 0.19 -2.61
N GLU A 38 12.40 0.49 -1.99
CA GLU A 38 12.90 -0.26 -0.84
C GLU A 38 11.99 -0.04 0.38
N VAL A 39 11.69 1.22 0.70
CA VAL A 39 10.86 1.61 1.83
C VAL A 39 9.42 1.11 1.66
N SER A 40 8.82 1.24 0.47
CA SER A 40 7.49 0.69 0.19
C SER A 40 7.44 -0.83 0.40
N LYS A 41 8.44 -1.59 -0.07
CA LYS A 41 8.53 -3.04 0.19
C LYS A 41 8.60 -3.35 1.68
N MET A 42 9.38 -2.57 2.44
CA MET A 42 9.49 -2.75 3.89
C MET A 42 8.15 -2.50 4.58
N ILE A 43 7.44 -1.42 4.22
CA ILE A 43 6.12 -1.09 4.77
C ILE A 43 5.12 -2.21 4.47
N ARG A 44 5.02 -2.65 3.20
CA ARG A 44 4.12 -3.75 2.82
C ARG A 44 4.44 -5.02 3.60
N LYS A 45 5.71 -5.40 3.68
CA LYS A 45 6.13 -6.60 4.41
C LYS A 45 5.84 -6.50 5.90
N TYR A 46 6.05 -5.34 6.51
CA TYR A 46 5.81 -5.14 7.94
C TYR A 46 4.34 -5.33 8.31
N TYR A 47 3.43 -4.71 7.56
CA TYR A 47 2.01 -4.75 7.88
C TYR A 47 1.27 -5.97 7.32
N LEU A 48 1.67 -6.46 6.15
CA LEU A 48 0.89 -7.43 5.37
C LEU A 48 1.68 -8.69 4.99
N GLY A 49 3.00 -8.68 5.13
CA GLY A 49 3.83 -9.81 4.68
C GLY A 49 3.59 -10.12 3.20
N ASP A 50 3.15 -11.34 2.93
CA ASP A 50 2.82 -11.84 1.58
C ASP A 50 1.32 -11.80 1.27
N GLU A 51 0.49 -11.22 2.15
CA GLU A 51 -0.95 -11.15 1.97
C GLU A 51 -1.39 -10.04 0.99
N PRO A 52 -2.53 -10.22 0.32
CA PRO A 52 -3.09 -9.19 -0.56
C PRO A 52 -3.60 -7.97 0.23
N ILE A 53 -3.59 -6.81 -0.41
CA ILE A 53 -4.30 -5.62 0.09
C ILE A 53 -5.75 -5.74 -0.35
N ASP A 54 -6.61 -6.16 0.56
CA ASP A 54 -8.06 -6.30 0.36
C ASP A 54 -8.81 -6.15 1.71
N GLU A 55 -10.12 -6.33 1.70
CA GLU A 55 -10.94 -6.20 2.91
C GLU A 55 -10.56 -7.20 4.01
N SER A 56 -9.96 -8.34 3.67
CA SER A 56 -9.54 -9.35 4.67
C SER A 56 -8.33 -8.88 5.50
N THR A 57 -7.54 -7.95 4.96
CA THR A 57 -6.34 -7.41 5.61
C THR A 57 -6.51 -5.99 6.15
N ARG A 58 -7.65 -5.34 5.89
CA ARG A 58 -7.98 -3.96 6.29
C ARG A 58 -7.72 -3.64 7.76
N PHE A 59 -7.99 -4.58 8.67
CA PHE A 59 -7.82 -4.36 10.11
C PHE A 59 -6.42 -4.68 10.64
N LYS A 60 -5.52 -5.25 9.81
CA LYS A 60 -4.13 -5.56 10.20
C LYS A 60 -3.22 -4.32 10.23
N VAL A 61 -3.66 -3.23 9.60
CA VAL A 61 -2.92 -1.96 9.51
C VAL A 61 -3.35 -0.94 10.58
N ILE A 62 -4.23 -1.33 11.51
CA ILE A 62 -4.71 -0.48 12.60
C ILE A 62 -4.12 -1.02 13.91
N ASP A 63 -3.20 -0.24 14.50
CA ASP A 63 -2.67 -0.42 15.86
C ASP A 63 -3.48 0.43 16.87
#